data_AF-A0A2S6R3W1-F1
#
_entry.id   AF-A0A2S6R3W1-F1
#
_cell.length_a   1.000
_cell.length_b   1.000
_cell.length_c   1.000
_cell.angle_alpha   90.00
_cell.angle_beta   90.00
_cell.angle_gamma   90.00
#
_symmetry.space_group_name_H-M   'P 1'
#
loop_
_entity.id
_entity.type
_entity.pdbx_description
1 polymer ?
#
loop_
_entity_poly.entity_id
_entity_poly.type
_entity_poly.pdbx_seq_one_letter_code
_entity_poly.pdbx_strand_id
1 'polypeptide(L)'
;MLAEALKSKLFSRIAVVRQFAAALVVLGLVGTVIGFIIALSGVTAEDAGDVSTVRPMISTLISGMSVALYTTLVGALLGLWLTINYRILSTGTATLYSEMLTRKWKSLTTTAEQSSAT
;
A
#
# COMPACT_ATOMS: atom_id res chain seq x y z
N MET A 1 26.87 16.27 -6.19
CA MET A 1 25.59 16.97 -6.44
C MET A 1 24.64 16.19 -7.35
N LEU A 2 25.04 15.69 -8.53
CA LEU A 2 24.15 14.90 -9.41
C LEU A 2 23.59 13.59 -8.79
N ALA A 3 24.39 12.88 -8.00
CA ALA A 3 23.95 11.64 -7.34
C ALA A 3 22.84 11.87 -6.28
N GLU A 4 22.90 13.00 -5.56
CA GLU A 4 21.87 13.44 -4.61
C GLU A 4 20.56 13.82 -5.33
N ALA A 5 20.65 14.48 -6.48
CA ALA A 5 19.48 14.81 -7.30
C ALA A 5 18.78 13.56 -7.88
N LEU A 6 19.56 12.55 -8.30
CA LEU A 6 19.03 11.27 -8.78
C LEU A 6 18.35 10.49 -7.64
N LYS A 7 18.97 10.46 -6.46
CA LYS A 7 18.43 9.86 -5.23
C LYS A 7 17.10 10.51 -4.85
N SER A 8 17.01 11.84 -4.88
CA SER A 8 15.78 12.59 -4.62
C SER A 8 14.66 12.26 -5.62
N LYS A 9 14.98 12.22 -6.93
CA LYS A 9 13.99 11.84 -7.95
C LYS A 9 13.50 10.39 -7.83
N LEU A 10 14.40 9.46 -7.48
CA LEU A 10 14.04 8.05 -7.25
C LEU A 10 13.21 7.88 -5.98
N PHE A 11 13.62 8.50 -4.87
CA PHE A 11 12.87 8.48 -3.61
C PHE A 11 11.49 9.12 -3.76
N SER A 12 11.36 10.18 -4.55
CA SER A 12 10.08 10.85 -4.80
C SER A 12 9.10 9.95 -5.56
N ARG A 13 9.54 9.25 -6.61
CA ARG A 13 8.66 8.30 -7.32
C ARG A 13 8.31 7.06 -6.50
N ILE A 14 9.25 6.58 -5.70
CA ILE A 14 9.05 5.45 -4.79
C ILE A 14 8.04 5.82 -3.70
N ALA A 15 8.12 7.03 -3.13
CA ALA A 15 7.21 7.50 -2.09
C ALA A 15 5.73 7.53 -2.53
N VAL A 16 5.46 7.85 -3.80
CA VAL A 16 4.09 7.86 -4.36
C VAL A 16 3.46 6.46 -4.27
N VAL A 17 4.22 5.40 -4.56
CA VAL A 17 3.71 4.01 -4.50
C VAL A 17 3.35 3.61 -3.05
N ARG A 18 4.14 4.05 -2.07
CA ARG A 18 3.81 3.86 -0.65
C ARG A 18 2.52 4.58 -0.26
N GLN A 19 2.32 5.78 -0.79
CA GLN A 19 1.10 6.56 -0.57
C GLN A 19 -0.14 5.82 -1.12
N PHE A 20 -0.04 5.22 -2.31
CA PHE A 20 -1.09 4.39 -2.88
C PHE A 20 -1.35 3.13 -2.05
N ALA A 21 -0.31 2.45 -1.55
CA ALA A 21 -0.47 1.26 -0.72
C ALA A 21 -1.22 1.58 0.59
N ALA A 22 -0.88 2.70 1.24
CA ALA A 22 -1.58 3.19 2.41
C ALA A 22 -3.04 3.58 2.10
N ALA A 23 -3.26 4.25 0.96
CA ALA A 23 -4.60 4.63 0.51
C ALA A 23 -5.50 3.42 0.26
N LEU A 24 -4.96 2.31 -0.26
CA LEU A 24 -5.68 1.04 -0.47
C LEU A 24 -6.17 0.41 0.84
N VAL A 25 -5.37 0.47 1.90
CA VAL A 25 -5.78 -0.01 3.23
C VAL A 25 -6.90 0.86 3.80
N VAL A 26 -6.77 2.19 3.65
CA VAL A 26 -7.83 3.13 4.04
C VAL A 26 -9.10 2.89 3.23
N LEU A 27 -8.99 2.56 1.93
CA LEU A 27 -10.13 2.21 1.08
C LEU A 27 -10.85 0.95 1.59
N GLY A 28 -10.12 -0.04 2.09
CA GLY A 28 -10.68 -1.22 2.74
C GLY A 28 -11.51 -0.88 3.98
N LEU A 29 -11.03 0.06 4.81
CA LEU A 29 -11.80 0.58 5.95
C LEU A 29 -13.04 1.37 5.51
N VAL A 30 -12.98 2.10 4.41
CA VAL A 30 -14.19 2.75 3.85
C VAL A 30 -15.20 1.70 3.39
N GLY A 31 -14.73 0.59 2.82
CA GLY A 31 -15.57 -0.54 2.41
C GLY A 31 -16.32 -1.21 3.57
N THR A 32 -15.72 -1.30 4.76
CA THR A 32 -16.43 -1.82 5.95
C THR A 32 -17.54 -0.89 6.39
N VAL A 33 -17.31 0.42 6.38
CA VAL A 33 -18.33 1.42 6.71
C VAL A 33 -19.50 1.33 5.74
N ILE A 34 -19.23 1.24 4.43
CA ILE A 34 -20.28 1.09 3.39
C ILE A 34 -21.07 -0.22 3.59
N GLY A 35 -20.39 -1.34 3.83
CA GLY A 35 -21.06 -2.61 4.06
C GLY A 35 -21.92 -2.62 5.33
N PHE A 36 -21.47 -1.96 6.40
CA PHE A 36 -22.28 -1.76 7.60
C PHE A 36 -23.49 -0.86 7.37
N ILE A 37 -23.37 0.22 6.58
CA ILE A 37 -24.50 1.07 6.20
C ILE A 37 -25.56 0.24 5.47
N ILE A 38 -25.15 -0.61 4.52
CA ILE A 38 -26.07 -1.49 3.78
C ILE A 38 -26.71 -2.51 4.72
N ALA A 39 -25.92 -3.14 5.61
CA ALA A 39 -26.43 -4.14 6.55
C ALA A 39 -27.48 -3.55 7.52
N LEU A 40 -27.25 -2.33 7.99
CA LEU A 40 -28.16 -1.62 8.91
C LEU A 40 -29.36 -1.00 8.20
N SER A 41 -29.27 -0.70 6.90
CA SER A 41 -30.38 -0.15 6.13
C SER A 41 -31.57 -1.11 6.00
N GLY A 42 -31.34 -2.41 6.15
CA GLY A 42 -32.39 -3.44 6.13
C GLY A 42 -33.01 -3.76 7.49
N VAL A 43 -32.58 -3.11 8.58
CA VAL A 43 -33.04 -3.39 9.94
C VAL A 43 -34.02 -2.32 10.38
N THR A 44 -35.31 -2.61 10.24
CA THR A 44 -36.43 -1.83 10.80
C THR A 44 -36.86 -2.46 12.12
N ALA A 45 -36.90 -1.66 13.20
CA ALA A 45 -37.21 -2.14 14.54
C ALA A 45 -38.66 -2.63 14.68
N GLU A 46 -39.58 -2.09 13.86
CA GLU A 46 -40.98 -2.51 13.82
C GLU A 46 -41.18 -3.92 13.21
N ASP A 47 -40.29 -4.34 12.31
CA ASP A 47 -40.38 -5.62 11.59
C ASP A 47 -39.62 -6.77 12.30
N ALA A 48 -38.90 -6.48 13.38
CA ALA A 48 -38.11 -7.47 14.12
C ALA A 48 -38.97 -8.45 14.94
N GLY A 49 -40.26 -8.15 15.13
CA GLY A 49 -41.20 -8.98 15.89
C GLY A 49 -41.93 -10.07 15.09
N ASP A 50 -41.90 -10.01 13.75
CA ASP A 50 -42.64 -10.94 12.88
C ASP A 50 -41.67 -11.90 12.16
N VAL A 51 -41.91 -13.21 12.29
CA VAL A 51 -41.05 -14.26 11.73
C VAL A 51 -41.00 -14.18 10.19
N SER A 52 -42.02 -13.59 9.56
CA SER A 52 -42.09 -13.40 8.10
C SER A 52 -41.11 -12.34 7.58
N THR A 53 -40.82 -11.30 8.36
CA THR A 53 -39.93 -10.18 8.02
C THR A 53 -38.49 -10.38 8.51
N VAL A 54 -38.25 -11.31 9.44
CA VAL A 54 -36.90 -11.67 9.90
C VAL A 54 -36.03 -12.25 8.77
N ARG A 55 -36.60 -13.05 7.86
CA ARG A 55 -35.85 -13.62 6.72
C ARG A 55 -35.24 -12.56 5.79
N PRO A 56 -36.01 -11.59 5.26
CA PRO A 56 -35.45 -10.52 4.42
C PRO A 56 -34.48 -9.60 5.18
N MET A 57 -34.70 -9.38 6.49
CA MET A 57 -33.79 -8.62 7.35
C MET A 57 -32.41 -9.30 7.45
N ILE A 58 -32.38 -10.60 7.73
CA ILE A 58 -31.13 -11.39 7.77
C ILE A 58 -30.45 -11.41 6.41
N SER A 59 -31.20 -11.53 5.32
CA SER A 59 -30.63 -11.51 3.96
C SER A 59 -29.90 -10.19 3.66
N THR A 60 -30.48 -9.06 4.05
CA THR A 60 -29.87 -7.73 3.87
C THR A 60 -28.63 -7.55 4.75
N LEU A 61 -28.68 -8.07 5.98
CA LEU A 61 -27.53 -8.06 6.90
C LEU A 61 -26.36 -8.89 6.37
N ILE A 62 -26.63 -10.11 5.88
CA ILE A 62 -25.62 -10.97 5.25
C ILE A 62 -25.06 -10.31 3.99
N SER A 63 -25.90 -9.66 3.19
CA SER A 63 -25.46 -8.94 1.99
C SER A 63 -24.50 -7.80 2.35
N GLY A 64 -24.86 -6.90 3.28
CA GLY A 64 -24.00 -5.80 3.70
C GLY A 64 -22.69 -6.29 4.34
N MET A 65 -22.75 -7.36 5.13
CA MET A 65 -21.56 -7.99 5.72
C MET A 65 -20.64 -8.60 4.64
N SER A 66 -21.20 -9.25 3.62
CA SER A 66 -20.41 -9.82 2.54
C SER A 66 -19.65 -8.77 1.75
N VAL A 67 -20.27 -7.60 1.53
CA VAL A 67 -19.63 -6.44 0.89
C VAL A 67 -18.51 -5.88 1.77
N ALA A 68 -18.71 -5.77 3.08
CA ALA A 68 -17.67 -5.34 4.00
C ALA A 68 -16.45 -6.29 3.99
N LEU A 69 -16.69 -7.60 4.01
CA LEU A 69 -15.61 -8.59 4.01
C LEU A 69 -14.86 -8.64 2.68
N TYR A 70 -15.56 -8.60 1.54
CA TYR A 70 -14.91 -8.59 0.22
C TYR A 70 -14.05 -7.33 0.02
N THR A 71 -14.57 -6.17 0.37
CA THR A 71 -13.86 -4.89 0.22
C THR A 71 -12.65 -4.81 1.15
N THR A 72 -12.75 -5.37 2.36
CA THR A 72 -11.61 -5.50 3.30
C THR A 72 -10.54 -6.43 2.76
N LEU A 73 -10.93 -7.62 2.25
CA LEU A 73 -9.99 -8.60 1.72
C LEU A 73 -9.24 -8.04 0.50
N VAL A 74 -9.97 -7.42 -0.43
CA VAL A 74 -9.38 -6.82 -1.64
C VAL A 74 -8.48 -5.64 -1.27
N GLY A 75 -8.89 -4.76 -0.34
CA GLY A 75 -8.06 -3.65 0.13
C GLY A 75 -6.77 -4.11 0.81
N ALA A 76 -6.84 -5.15 1.64
CA ALA A 76 -5.68 -5.74 2.31
C ALA A 76 -4.76 -6.49 1.33
N LEU A 77 -5.32 -7.28 0.40
CA LEU A 77 -4.55 -8.01 -0.60
C LEU A 77 -3.81 -7.06 -1.53
N LEU A 78 -4.49 -6.05 -2.09
CA LEU A 78 -3.84 -5.07 -2.95
C LEU A 78 -2.83 -4.23 -2.17
N GLY A 79 -3.14 -3.82 -0.93
CA GLY A 79 -2.21 -3.08 -0.08
C GLY A 79 -0.93 -3.87 0.23
N LEU A 80 -1.07 -5.16 0.55
CA LEU A 80 0.04 -6.07 0.80
C LEU A 80 0.86 -6.32 -0.48
N TRP A 81 0.19 -6.61 -1.60
CA TRP A 81 0.83 -6.83 -2.88
C TRP A 81 1.68 -5.62 -3.31
N LEU A 82 1.12 -4.42 -3.18
CA LEU A 82 1.81 -3.18 -3.54
C LEU A 82 2.97 -2.89 -2.58
N THR A 83 2.83 -3.22 -1.29
CA THR A 83 3.91 -3.13 -0.30
C THR A 83 5.06 -4.07 -0.62
N ILE A 84 4.78 -5.30 -1.06
CA ILE A 84 5.82 -6.27 -1.45
C ILE A 84 6.57 -5.79 -2.70
N ASN A 85 5.84 -5.38 -3.74
CA ASN A 85 6.44 -4.81 -4.95
C ASN A 85 7.30 -3.58 -4.64
N TYR A 86 6.83 -2.73 -3.73
CA TYR A 86 7.59 -1.58 -3.24
C TYR A 86 8.89 -2.00 -2.55
N ARG A 87 8.83 -3.02 -1.66
CA ARG A 87 10.04 -3.50 -0.98
C ARG A 87 11.07 -3.95 -2.00
N ILE A 88 10.69 -4.77 -2.98
CA ILE A 88 11.60 -5.25 -4.04
C ILE A 88 12.24 -4.08 -4.80
N LEU A 89 11.45 -3.07 -5.18
CA LEU A 89 11.94 -1.91 -5.95
C LEU A 89 12.85 -1.00 -5.11
N SER A 90 12.53 -0.83 -3.83
CA SER A 90 13.33 -0.04 -2.89
C SER A 90 14.69 -0.71 -2.61
N THR A 91 14.74 -2.03 -2.42
CA THR A 91 16.01 -2.73 -2.22
C THR A 91 16.86 -2.69 -3.48
N GLY A 92 16.27 -2.91 -4.66
CA GLY A 92 17.00 -2.84 -5.93
C GLY A 92 17.64 -1.46 -6.17
N THR A 93 16.93 -0.39 -5.84
CA THR A 93 17.44 0.98 -5.96
C THR A 93 18.56 1.27 -4.95
N ALA A 94 18.44 0.77 -3.71
CA ALA A 94 19.47 0.92 -2.69
C ALA A 94 20.77 0.21 -3.06
N THR A 95 20.69 -1.00 -3.63
CA THR A 95 21.84 -1.77 -4.10
C THR A 95 22.57 -1.04 -5.23
N LEU A 96 21.83 -0.54 -6.23
CA LEU A 96 22.39 0.21 -7.36
C LEU A 96 23.09 1.50 -6.91
N TYR A 97 22.50 2.20 -5.92
CA TYR A 97 23.11 3.39 -5.34
C TYR A 97 24.42 3.06 -4.60
N SER A 98 24.44 1.96 -3.83
CA SER A 98 25.64 1.53 -3.11
C SER A 98 26.79 1.13 -4.04
N GLU A 99 26.49 0.49 -5.17
CA GLU A 99 27.50 0.18 -6.19
C GLU A 99 28.04 1.44 -6.86
N MET A 100 27.17 2.39 -7.22
CA MET A 100 27.61 3.64 -7.83
C MET A 100 28.52 4.46 -6.90
N LEU A 101 28.18 4.53 -5.61
CA LEU A 101 29.03 5.18 -4.60
C LEU A 101 30.37 4.49 -4.46
N THR A 102 30.37 3.16 -4.36
CA THR A 102 31.60 2.36 -4.19
C THR A 102 32.52 2.51 -5.40
N ARG A 103 31.96 2.46 -6.62
CA ARG A 103 32.73 2.68 -7.86
C ARG A 103 33.35 4.08 -7.92
N LYS A 104 32.61 5.09 -7.48
CA LYS A 104 33.10 6.47 -7.47
C LYS A 104 34.18 6.70 -6.40
N TRP A 105 34.07 6.05 -5.25
CA TRP A 105 35.09 6.11 -4.20
C TRP A 105 36.38 5.42 -4.66
N LYS A 106 36.25 4.25 -5.30
CA LYS A 106 37.38 3.49 -5.85
C LYS A 106 38.15 4.29 -6.93
N SER A 107 37.45 5.03 -7.79
CA SER A 107 38.13 5.84 -8.80
C SER A 107 38.92 7.00 -8.19
N LEU A 108 38.43 7.59 -7.09
CA LEU A 108 39.10 8.69 -6.38
C LEU A 108 40.35 8.23 -5.63
N THR A 109 40.33 7.04 -5.04
CA THR A 109 41.54 6.46 -4.43
C THR A 109 42.59 6.10 -5.48
N THR A 110 42.18 5.59 -6.64
CA THR A 110 43.13 5.29 -7.74
C THR A 110 43.76 6.56 -8.32
N THR A 111 43.05 7.70 -8.35
CA THR A 111 43.62 8.98 -8.79
C THR A 111 44.50 9.63 -7.72
N ALA A 112 44.18 9.47 -6.44
CA ALA A 112 45.01 9.99 -5.34
C ALA A 112 46.37 9.26 -5.23
N GLU A 113 46.39 7.94 -5.44
CA GLU A 113 47.61 7.13 -5.39
C GLU A 113 48.54 7.36 -6.59
N GLN A 114 47.98 7.71 -7.76
CA GLN A 114 48.77 8.14 -8.92
C GLN A 114 49.37 9.55 -8.77
N SER A 115 48.75 10.42 -7.96
CA SER A 115 49.23 11.80 -7.74
C SER A 115 50.33 11.92 -6.69
N SER A 116 50.55 10.93 -5.83
CA SER A 116 51.67 10.95 -4.84
C SER A 116 52.92 10.23 -5.34
N ALA A 117 52.87 9.62 -6.53
CA ALA A 117 53.99 8.92 -7.15
C ALA A 117 54.75 9.77 -8.20
N THR A 118 54.34 11.04 -8.37
CA THR A 118 54.98 12.06 -9.22
C THR A 118 55.33 13.27 -8.38
#